data_AF-A0A957VGN9-F1
#
_entry.id   AF-A0A957VGN9-F1
#
_cell.length_a   1.000
_cell.length_b   1.000
_cell.length_c   1.000
_cell.angle_alpha   90.00
_cell.angle_beta   90.00
_cell.angle_gamma   90.00
#
_symmetry.space_group_name_H-M   'P 1'
#
loop_
_entity.id
_entity.type
_entity.pdbx_description
1 polymer ?
#
loop_
_entity_poly.entity_id
_entity_poly.type
_entity_poly.pdbx_seq_one_letter_code
_entity_poly.pdbx_strand_id
1 'polypeptide(L)'
;SATSAALRGSLDRVKAMQLAISRTPNAPGPLDKQLHELRQNLLDLDEALNGNRSKQAIGEKDSPTVQNRLSTAVSGTRLSTYGPSPMHRRSLEIAKTELGTIKAQLKQAQEQEIPQLEKAMAEAGAPWIEGQPLPR
;
A
#
# COMPACT_ATOMS: atom_id res chain seq x y z
N SER A 1 -9.69 6.84 -1.99
CA SER A 1 -8.79 7.42 -3.00
C SER A 1 -8.39 6.34 -4.00
N ALA A 2 -8.04 6.71 -5.24
CA ALA A 2 -7.49 5.78 -6.24
C ALA A 2 -6.23 5.05 -5.72
N THR A 3 -5.36 5.76 -4.99
CA THR A 3 -4.15 5.17 -4.37
C THR A 3 -4.52 4.08 -3.35
N SER A 4 -5.50 4.30 -2.48
CA SER A 4 -5.95 3.29 -1.51
C SER A 4 -6.64 2.08 -2.17
N ALA A 5 -7.23 2.26 -3.37
CA ALA A 5 -7.81 1.15 -4.12
C ALA A 5 -6.71 0.32 -4.79
N ALA A 6 -5.74 0.98 -5.43
CA ALA A 6 -4.58 0.34 -6.03
C ALA A 6 -3.76 -0.45 -4.99
N LEU A 7 -3.54 0.11 -3.81
CA LEU A 7 -2.81 -0.54 -2.72
C LEU A 7 -3.52 -1.81 -2.22
N ARG A 8 -4.85 -1.75 -2.06
CA ARG A 8 -5.67 -2.93 -1.72
C ARG A 8 -5.55 -4.02 -2.78
N GLY A 9 -5.65 -3.65 -4.06
CA GLY A 9 -5.45 -4.59 -5.17
C GLY A 9 -4.07 -5.26 -5.13
N SER A 10 -3.00 -4.50 -4.83
CA SER A 10 -1.66 -5.07 -4.66
C SER A 10 -1.58 -6.04 -3.47
N LEU A 11 -2.19 -5.70 -2.33
CA LEU A 11 -2.23 -6.57 -1.15
C LEU A 11 -3.00 -7.88 -1.41
N ASP A 12 -4.12 -7.80 -2.12
CA ASP A 12 -4.92 -8.98 -2.49
C ASP A 12 -4.14 -9.89 -3.44
N ARG A 13 -3.41 -9.30 -4.41
CA ARG A 13 -2.52 -10.03 -5.32
C ARG A 13 -1.38 -10.73 -4.58
N VAL A 14 -0.70 -10.03 -3.68
CA VAL A 14 0.36 -10.62 -2.83
C VAL A 14 -0.19 -11.74 -1.94
N LYS A 15 -1.41 -11.58 -1.41
CA LYS A 15 -2.08 -12.66 -0.66
C LYS A 15 -2.35 -13.89 -1.52
N ALA A 16 -2.77 -13.71 -2.77
CA ALA A 16 -2.94 -14.81 -3.72
C ALA A 16 -1.60 -15.50 -4.01
N MET A 17 -0.52 -14.73 -4.19
CA MET A 17 0.84 -15.27 -4.35
C MET A 17 1.27 -16.13 -3.14
N GLN A 18 0.98 -15.67 -1.91
CA GLN A 18 1.31 -16.42 -0.69
C GLN A 18 0.58 -17.77 -0.65
N LEU A 19 -0.67 -17.83 -1.14
CA LEU A 19 -1.40 -19.07 -1.25
C LEU A 19 -0.82 -19.97 -2.35
N ALA A 20 -0.45 -19.40 -3.49
CA ALA A 20 0.14 -20.14 -4.60
C ALA A 20 1.46 -20.83 -4.18
N ILE A 21 2.37 -20.07 -3.54
CA ILE A 21 3.68 -20.60 -3.12
C ILE A 21 3.55 -21.67 -2.04
N SER A 22 2.60 -21.53 -1.10
CA SER A 22 2.32 -22.56 -0.09
C SER A 22 1.84 -23.90 -0.66
N ARG A 23 1.36 -23.90 -1.91
CA ARG A 23 0.89 -25.09 -2.64
C ARG A 23 1.94 -25.65 -3.59
N THR A 24 3.12 -25.02 -3.66
CA THR A 24 4.24 -25.45 -4.50
C THR A 24 5.13 -26.40 -3.71
N PRO A 25 5.27 -27.68 -4.12
CA PRO A 25 6.04 -28.68 -3.35
C PRO A 25 7.52 -28.32 -3.14
N ASN A 26 8.11 -27.55 -4.06
CA ASN A 26 9.52 -27.15 -4.04
C ASN A 26 9.68 -25.62 -3.92
N ALA A 27 8.81 -24.95 -3.15
CA ALA A 27 8.91 -23.50 -2.95
C ALA A 27 10.30 -23.11 -2.39
N PRO A 28 11.07 -22.26 -3.09
CA PRO A 28 12.33 -21.76 -2.58
C PRO A 28 12.09 -20.85 -1.37
N GLY A 29 12.67 -21.19 -0.21
CA GLY A 29 12.62 -20.34 0.99
C GLY A 29 12.97 -18.85 0.79
N PRO A 30 13.88 -18.48 -0.15
CA PRO A 30 14.10 -17.08 -0.50
C PRO A 30 12.88 -16.35 -1.09
N LEU A 31 12.04 -17.04 -1.88
CA LEU A 31 10.84 -16.43 -2.48
C LEU A 31 9.79 -16.12 -1.42
N ASP A 32 9.60 -17.00 -0.43
CA ASP A 32 8.70 -16.74 0.70
C ASP A 32 9.13 -15.50 1.49
N LYS A 33 10.44 -15.36 1.72
CA LYS A 33 11.00 -14.20 2.43
C LYS A 33 10.76 -12.91 1.64
N GLN A 34 11.08 -12.90 0.34
CA GLN A 34 10.87 -11.72 -0.50
C GLN A 34 9.38 -11.33 -0.58
N LEU A 35 8.48 -12.32 -0.67
CA LEU A 35 7.06 -12.08 -0.71
C LEU A 35 6.52 -11.52 0.62
N HIS A 36 7.07 -12.00 1.75
CA HIS A 36 6.76 -11.46 3.06
C HIS A 36 7.24 -10.01 3.22
N GLU A 37 8.46 -9.69 2.77
CA GLU A 37 9.01 -8.33 2.79
C GLU A 37 8.18 -7.38 1.92
N LEU A 38 7.81 -7.80 0.71
CA LEU A 38 6.91 -7.03 -0.16
C LEU A 38 5.55 -6.79 0.51
N ARG A 39 4.96 -7.81 1.14
CA ARG A 39 3.71 -7.67 1.88
C ARG A 39 3.85 -6.63 3.00
N GLN A 40 4.91 -6.71 3.78
CA GLN A 40 5.15 -5.78 4.89
C GLN A 40 5.29 -4.34 4.37
N ASN A 41 6.07 -4.14 3.30
CA ASN A 41 6.20 -2.83 2.66
C ASN A 41 4.83 -2.27 2.23
N LEU A 42 3.98 -3.08 1.60
CA LEU A 42 2.64 -2.64 1.20
C LEU A 42 1.72 -2.33 2.40
N LEU A 43 1.86 -3.04 3.52
CA LEU A 43 1.12 -2.76 4.76
C LEU A 43 1.59 -1.45 5.39
N ASP A 44 2.90 -1.18 5.39
CA ASP A 44 3.46 0.07 5.92
C ASP A 44 2.97 1.28 5.08
N LEU A 45 2.85 1.11 3.75
CA LEU A 45 2.23 2.11 2.88
C LEU A 45 0.74 2.33 3.22
N ASP A 46 0.01 1.27 3.59
CA ASP A 46 -1.41 1.37 3.96
C ASP A 46 -1.58 2.10 5.29
N GLU A 47 -0.71 1.80 6.25
CA GLU A 47 -0.64 2.49 7.53
C GLU A 47 -0.29 3.98 7.35
N ALA A 48 0.70 4.31 6.50
CA ALA A 48 1.04 5.71 6.23
C ALA A 48 -0.11 6.49 5.54
N LEU A 49 -0.85 5.82 4.65
CA LEU A 49 -1.94 6.44 3.89
C LEU A 49 -3.23 6.58 4.70
N ASN A 50 -3.67 5.49 5.33
CA ASN A 50 -4.99 5.32 5.94
C ASN A 50 -4.93 5.19 7.48
N GLY A 51 -3.76 4.92 8.05
CA GLY A 51 -3.55 4.69 9.48
C GLY A 51 -3.63 3.23 9.89
N ASN A 52 -3.12 2.95 11.08
CA ASN A 52 -3.17 1.62 11.65
C ASN A 52 -4.57 1.31 12.19
N ARG A 53 -5.27 0.35 11.57
CA ARG A 53 -6.64 -0.02 11.97
C ARG A 53 -6.74 -0.49 13.42
N SER A 54 -5.72 -1.19 13.91
CA SER A 54 -5.71 -1.74 15.28
C SER A 54 -5.53 -0.63 16.32
N LYS A 55 -4.65 0.34 16.07
CA LYS A 55 -4.45 1.50 16.96
C LYS A 55 -5.64 2.46 16.94
N GLN A 56 -6.27 2.63 15.77
CA GLN A 56 -7.48 3.45 15.62
C GLN A 56 -8.64 2.93 16.48
N ALA A 57 -8.78 1.61 16.65
CA ALA A 57 -9.86 1.00 17.42
C ALA A 57 -9.82 1.35 18.93
N ILE A 58 -8.65 1.69 19.48
CA ILE A 58 -8.47 2.01 20.90
C ILE A 58 -8.24 3.51 21.17
N GLY A 59 -8.28 4.35 20.13
CA GLY A 59 -8.11 5.79 20.27
C GLY A 59 -6.69 6.23 20.62
N GLU A 60 -5.68 5.40 20.34
CA GLU A 60 -4.28 5.72 20.61
C GLU A 60 -3.79 6.86 19.71
N LYS A 61 -2.97 7.75 20.26
CA LYS A 61 -2.43 8.91 19.53
C LYS A 61 -1.35 8.45 18.56
N ASP A 62 -1.72 8.30 17.30
CA ASP A 62 -0.79 7.98 16.22
C ASP A 62 -0.27 9.24 15.49
N SER A 63 0.82 9.10 14.74
CA SER A 63 1.30 10.16 13.86
C SER A 63 0.24 10.48 12.80
N PRO A 64 0.07 11.76 12.38
CA PRO A 64 -0.94 12.11 11.38
C PRO A 64 -0.66 11.42 10.04
N THR A 65 -1.61 10.61 9.59
CA THR A 65 -1.61 9.97 8.27
C THR A 65 -1.86 11.00 7.17
N VAL A 66 -1.61 10.62 5.92
CA VAL A 66 -1.98 11.45 4.75
C VAL A 66 -3.47 11.82 4.79
N GLN A 67 -4.34 10.87 5.14
CA GLN A 67 -5.77 11.11 5.25
C GLN A 67 -6.13 12.07 6.40
N ASN A 68 -5.43 11.99 7.55
CA ASN A 68 -5.61 12.91 8.66
C ASN A 68 -5.22 14.33 8.27
N ARG A 69 -4.06 14.51 7.63
CA ARG A 69 -3.59 15.82 7.17
C ARG A 69 -4.50 16.42 6.11
N LEU A 70 -5.02 15.60 5.19
CA LEU A 70 -5.99 16.04 4.20
C LEU A 70 -7.30 16.49 4.87
N SER A 71 -7.79 15.75 5.86
CA SER A 71 -8.97 16.13 6.65
C SER A 71 -8.77 17.48 7.35
N THR A 72 -7.61 17.68 7.98
CA THR A 72 -7.24 18.97 8.59
C THR A 72 -7.20 20.10 7.57
N ALA A 73 -6.61 19.88 6.39
CA ALA A 73 -6.56 20.89 5.33
C ALA A 73 -7.96 21.29 4.83
N VAL A 74 -8.85 20.31 4.60
CA VAL A 74 -10.23 20.52 4.14
C VAL A 74 -11.10 21.19 5.20
N SER A 75 -10.88 20.89 6.48
CA SER A 75 -11.67 21.48 7.56
C SER A 75 -11.51 23.01 7.62
N GLY A 76 -10.29 23.49 7.35
CA GLY A 76 -9.99 24.92 7.29
C GLY A 76 -10.54 25.66 6.09
N THR A 77 -10.95 24.96 5.04
CA THR A 77 -11.59 25.58 3.87
C THR A 77 -13.11 25.47 3.94
N ARG A 78 -13.65 24.39 4.51
CA ARG A 78 -15.09 24.12 4.58
C ARG A 78 -15.80 24.83 5.74
N LEU A 79 -15.11 25.09 6.85
CA LEU A 79 -15.71 25.63 8.09
C LEU A 79 -15.25 27.06 8.42
N SER A 80 -14.45 27.70 7.56
CA SER A 80 -13.87 29.03 7.82
C SER A 80 -14.43 30.08 6.86
N THR A 81 -14.98 31.15 7.40
CA THR A 81 -15.43 32.33 6.64
C THR A 81 -14.27 33.22 6.17
N TYR A 82 -13.05 32.99 6.68
CA TYR A 82 -11.85 33.76 6.35
C TYR A 82 -10.84 32.96 5.50
N GLY A 83 -11.22 31.75 5.06
CA GLY A 83 -10.37 30.86 4.27
C GLY A 83 -9.35 30.04 5.10
N PRO A 84 -8.47 29.26 4.43
CA PRO A 84 -7.52 28.37 5.10
C PRO A 84 -6.37 29.15 5.74
N SER A 85 -6.20 28.95 7.06
CA SER A 85 -5.04 29.38 7.85
C SER A 85 -3.71 28.81 7.32
N PRO A 86 -2.56 29.40 7.72
CA PRO A 86 -1.23 28.87 7.39
C PRO A 86 -1.05 27.39 7.78
N MET A 87 -1.65 26.96 8.89
CA MET A 87 -1.60 25.56 9.34
C MET A 87 -2.32 24.60 8.37
N HIS A 88 -3.47 25.00 7.83
CA HIS A 88 -4.20 24.18 6.86
C HIS A 88 -3.41 24.04 5.54
N ARG A 89 -2.79 25.13 5.08
CA ARG A 89 -1.90 25.10 3.90
C ARG A 89 -0.70 24.20 4.15
N ARG A 90 -0.07 24.32 5.33
CA ARG A 90 1.06 23.46 5.71
C ARG A 90 0.67 21.99 5.75
N SER A 91 -0.50 21.67 6.29
CA SER A 91 -1.03 20.30 6.33
C SER A 91 -1.24 19.73 4.92
N LEU A 92 -1.75 20.54 3.99
CA LEU A 92 -1.91 20.14 2.59
C LEU A 92 -0.56 19.86 1.91
N GLU A 93 0.44 20.72 2.11
CA GLU A 93 1.76 20.52 1.51
C GLU A 93 2.45 19.25 2.03
N ILE A 94 2.35 18.97 3.33
CA ILE A 94 2.89 17.72 3.90
C ILE A 94 2.13 16.51 3.31
N ALA A 95 0.80 16.55 3.25
CA ALA A 95 -0.01 15.48 2.69
C ALA A 95 0.33 15.19 1.22
N LYS A 96 0.58 16.23 0.41
CA LYS A 96 0.99 16.08 -0.99
C LYS A 96 2.34 15.38 -1.11
N THR A 97 3.32 15.78 -0.30
CA THR A 97 4.66 15.18 -0.31
C THR A 97 4.61 13.71 0.11
N GLU A 98 3.96 13.41 1.24
CA GLU A 98 3.79 12.03 1.74
C GLU A 98 3.04 11.15 0.72
N LEU A 99 1.96 11.66 0.11
CA LEU A 99 1.23 10.94 -0.94
C LEU A 99 2.09 10.71 -2.19
N GLY A 100 2.94 11.66 -2.55
CA GLY A 100 3.88 11.53 -3.67
C GLY A 100 4.85 10.36 -3.45
N THR A 101 5.44 10.28 -2.26
CA THR A 101 6.33 9.18 -1.87
C THR A 101 5.61 7.82 -1.89
N ILE A 102 4.41 7.74 -1.30
CA ILE A 102 3.62 6.51 -1.30
C ILE A 102 3.29 6.05 -2.72
N LYS A 103 2.91 6.96 -3.61
CA LYS A 103 2.63 6.64 -5.01
C LYS A 103 3.86 6.11 -5.73
N ALA A 104 5.04 6.70 -5.50
CA ALA A 104 6.28 6.24 -6.12
C ALA A 104 6.64 4.82 -5.66
N GLN A 105 6.57 4.55 -4.35
CA GLN A 105 6.84 3.22 -3.78
C GLN A 105 5.82 2.17 -4.25
N LEU A 106 4.53 2.51 -4.26
CA LEU A 106 3.50 1.61 -4.78
C LEU A 106 3.71 1.30 -6.27
N LYS A 107 4.10 2.30 -7.06
CA LYS A 107 4.40 2.11 -8.49
C LYS A 107 5.58 1.15 -8.68
N GLN A 108 6.66 1.33 -7.90
CA GLN A 108 7.80 0.40 -7.92
C GLN A 108 7.37 -1.03 -7.57
N ALA A 109 6.58 -1.21 -6.52
CA ALA A 109 6.07 -2.52 -6.14
C ALA A 109 5.22 -3.17 -7.26
N GLN A 110 4.35 -2.39 -7.91
CA GLN A 110 3.45 -2.88 -8.97
C GLN A 110 4.15 -3.18 -10.29
N GLU A 111 5.11 -2.36 -10.70
CA GLU A 111 5.74 -2.45 -12.02
C GLU A 111 7.01 -3.31 -12.02
N GLN A 112 7.62 -3.54 -10.85
CA GLN A 112 8.91 -4.23 -10.75
C GLN A 112 8.83 -5.44 -9.82
N GLU A 113 8.53 -5.23 -8.54
CA GLU A 113 8.67 -6.28 -7.52
C GLU A 113 7.65 -7.41 -7.70
N ILE A 114 6.37 -7.07 -7.88
CA ILE A 114 5.30 -8.05 -8.10
C ILE A 114 5.59 -8.87 -9.38
N PRO A 115 5.80 -8.27 -10.58
CA PRO A 115 6.06 -9.04 -11.79
C PRO A 115 7.31 -9.93 -11.71
N GLN A 116 8.38 -9.46 -11.05
CA GLN A 116 9.60 -10.25 -10.86
C GLN A 116 9.36 -11.48 -10.00
N LEU A 117 8.64 -11.32 -8.88
CA LEU A 117 8.29 -12.43 -8.00
C LEU A 117 7.32 -13.41 -8.67
N GLU A 118 6.35 -12.92 -9.44
CA GLU A 118 5.43 -13.78 -10.20
C GLU A 118 6.16 -14.66 -11.21
N LYS A 119 7.15 -14.10 -11.92
CA LYS A 119 7.97 -14.86 -12.85
C LYS A 119 8.78 -15.93 -12.12
N ALA A 120 9.43 -15.58 -11.01
CA ALA A 120 10.21 -16.53 -10.23
C ALA A 120 9.34 -17.65 -9.63
N MET A 121 8.12 -17.33 -9.21
CA MET A 121 7.14 -18.31 -8.74
C MET A 121 6.67 -19.24 -9.86
N ALA A 122 6.44 -18.72 -11.07
CA ALA A 122 6.06 -19.54 -12.23
C ALA A 122 7.19 -20.50 -12.62
N GLU A 123 8.46 -20.05 -12.60
CA GLU A 123 9.64 -20.90 -12.83
C GLU A 123 9.78 -21.99 -11.76
N ALA A 124 9.34 -21.71 -10.52
CA ALA A 124 9.28 -22.69 -9.43
C ALA A 124 8.06 -23.63 -9.51
N GLY A 125 7.19 -23.50 -10.51
CA GLY A 125 6.02 -24.35 -10.70
C GLY A 125 4.81 -23.97 -9.84
N ALA A 126 4.74 -22.73 -9.34
CA ALA A 126 3.55 -22.25 -8.62
C ALA A 126 2.34 -22.14 -9.56
N PRO A 127 1.11 -22.40 -9.05
CA PRO A 127 -0.09 -22.27 -9.85
C PRO A 127 -0.37 -20.81 -10.22
N TRP A 128 -1.04 -20.61 -11.36
CA TRP A 128 -1.50 -19.29 -11.81
C TRP A 128 -2.46 -18.64 -10.80
N ILE A 129 -2.37 -17.33 -10.66
CA ILE A 129 -3.22 -16.53 -9.76
C ILE A 129 -3.97 -15.44 -10.53
N GLU A 130 -5.15 -15.09 -10.03
CA GLU A 130 -6.00 -14.05 -10.61
C GLU A 130 -5.27 -12.69 -10.72
N GLY A 131 -5.37 -12.05 -11.88
CA GLY A 131 -4.71 -10.77 -12.17
C GLY A 131 -3.36 -10.90 -12.89
N GLN A 132 -2.84 -12.12 -13.08
CA GLN A 132 -1.73 -12.38 -14.00
C GLN A 132 -2.21 -12.42 -15.46
N PRO A 133 -1.33 -12.09 -16.44
CA PRO A 133 -1.57 -12.44 -17.83
C PRO A 133 -1.82 -13.95 -17.97
N LEU A 134 -2.69 -14.35 -18.89
CA LEU A 134 -2.94 -15.77 -19.14
C LEU A 134 -1.64 -16.47 -19.59
N PRO A 135 -1.29 -17.63 -19.02
CA PRO A 135 -0.18 -18.42 -19.50
C PRO A 135 -0.47 -18.86 -20.95
N ARG A 136 0.55 -18.79 -21.80
CA ARG A 136 0.48 -19.25 -23.20
C ARG A 136 0.73 -20.74 -23.31
#